data_AF-A0A6H5L614-F1
#
_entry.id   AF-A0A6H5L614-F1
#
_cell.length_a   1.000
_cell.length_b   1.000
_cell.length_c   1.000
_cell.angle_alpha   90.00
_cell.angle_beta   90.00
_cell.angle_gamma   90.00
#
_symmetry.space_group_name_H-M   'P 1'
#
loop_
_entity.id
_entity.type
_entity.pdbx_description
1 polymer ?
#
loop_
_entity_poly.entity_id
_entity_poly.type
_entity_poly.pdbx_seq_one_letter_code
_entity_poly.pdbx_strand_id
1 'polypeptide(L)'
;MTLCFFVRRALYSRWDVDGHLQGYGRSVDVLFTAVGSYECSVVVFDPTLTGKDPTLRGGTTGNEESARVAGPYSFTVEVKYVRREIRSLSDQDREMFFNAVAVMQRVPSGVGQIVYGSNYYSKDYITRLHLYYGGTKNCDHWHQGAGFVTSHMALTLMFEQSLQAINPAVTVPYWDFTLESTFFGSSDFRSSGVFADDWFGAASPDNGLHTPTKGRFAYAPAMANAKEFSSIYNSYGVLRSPWNNDPSPFMTRSSMIYGFFNNLKPSGCFEYSHALVNQDWMSFSKVLNAAAHGHIHETMGGSWNHYFGHEASELDEEQDDSVMTFAHEIQASDSSNNGNAVPGYEALSKELWRSGFLDCPDTCSMDTPWQDCQCQCDAGAIGSRSAAQVLKESGVLDSVSYYDSTGELISSFEDENGDVLFTLPGYSEEESTQIYQQLMYLLCSPGHIGTMFQATSTNDITFWVLHPSVDRCASDDERRSSCCWWCSSR
;
A
#
# COMPACT_ATOMS: atom_id res chain seq x y z
N MET A 1 14.37 -9.82 -22.16
CA MET A 1 13.08 -10.06 -22.85
C MET A 1 13.37 -10.51 -24.27
N THR A 2 12.75 -11.60 -24.76
CA THR A 2 12.94 -12.07 -26.14
C THR A 2 11.82 -11.52 -27.01
N LEU A 3 12.17 -10.78 -28.07
CA LEU A 3 11.21 -10.27 -29.06
C LEU A 3 11.44 -10.95 -30.41
N CYS A 4 10.36 -11.42 -31.02
CA CYS A 4 10.36 -11.99 -32.36
C CYS A 4 9.86 -10.95 -33.35
N PHE A 5 10.71 -10.53 -34.30
CA PHE A 5 10.30 -9.62 -35.37
C PHE A 5 9.88 -10.41 -36.61
N PHE A 6 8.92 -9.91 -37.40
CA PHE A 6 8.42 -10.66 -38.57
C PHE A 6 8.09 -9.78 -39.77
N VAL A 7 8.54 -10.20 -40.96
CA VAL A 7 8.17 -9.60 -42.26
C VAL A 7 7.27 -10.53 -43.05
N ARG A 8 6.02 -10.08 -43.30
CA ARG A 8 4.97 -10.88 -43.96
C ARG A 8 5.24 -11.26 -45.41
N ARG A 9 6.01 -10.48 -46.19
CA ARG A 9 6.10 -10.64 -47.67
C ARG A 9 7.51 -10.77 -48.27
N ALA A 10 8.57 -10.79 -47.46
CA ALA A 10 9.94 -10.93 -47.96
C ALA A 10 10.42 -12.39 -47.92
N LEU A 11 11.25 -12.80 -48.88
CA LEU A 11 11.95 -14.09 -48.85
C LEU A 11 13.29 -14.01 -48.13
N TYR A 12 13.91 -12.82 -48.07
CA TYR A 12 15.20 -12.60 -47.43
C TYR A 12 15.27 -11.19 -46.81
N SER A 13 15.58 -11.10 -45.52
CA SER A 13 15.74 -9.82 -44.80
C SER A 13 16.95 -9.91 -43.88
N ARG A 14 17.70 -8.82 -43.74
CA ARG A 14 18.78 -8.65 -42.77
C ARG A 14 18.26 -7.80 -41.62
N TRP A 15 18.50 -8.23 -40.39
CA TRP A 15 18.06 -7.55 -39.19
C TRP A 15 19.26 -7.04 -38.41
N ASP A 16 19.27 -5.76 -38.08
CA ASP A 16 20.30 -5.13 -37.25
C ASP A 16 19.64 -4.43 -36.05
N VAL A 17 20.30 -4.45 -34.89
CA VAL A 17 19.92 -3.74 -33.66
C VAL A 17 21.13 -2.94 -33.21
N ASP A 18 20.96 -1.62 -33.04
CA ASP A 18 22.04 -0.65 -32.77
C ASP A 18 23.23 -0.78 -33.75
N GLY A 19 22.92 -1.08 -35.01
CA GLY A 19 23.93 -1.31 -36.05
C GLY A 19 24.63 -2.67 -35.99
N HIS A 20 24.24 -3.57 -35.08
CA HIS A 20 24.76 -4.93 -34.97
C HIS A 20 23.81 -5.95 -35.60
N LEU A 21 24.33 -6.73 -36.55
CA LEU A 21 23.61 -7.82 -37.22
C LEU A 21 23.10 -8.87 -36.22
N GLN A 22 21.78 -9.08 -36.18
CA GLN A 22 21.13 -10.10 -35.37
C GLN A 22 20.85 -11.38 -36.16
N GLY A 23 20.66 -11.28 -37.48
CA GLY A 23 20.44 -12.46 -38.31
C GLY A 23 19.82 -12.14 -39.66
N TYR A 24 19.57 -13.20 -40.43
CA TYR A 24 18.91 -13.17 -41.73
C TYR A 24 17.66 -14.04 -41.72
N GLY A 25 16.62 -13.60 -42.41
CA GLY A 25 15.39 -14.37 -42.59
C GLY A 25 14.13 -13.52 -42.43
N ARG A 26 12.97 -14.17 -42.47
CA ARG A 26 11.66 -13.51 -42.30
C ARG A 26 11.41 -13.04 -40.88
N SER A 27 12.12 -13.63 -39.92
CA SER A 27 12.09 -13.29 -38.52
C SER A 27 13.46 -13.48 -37.88
N VAL A 28 13.66 -12.76 -36.77
CA VAL A 28 14.78 -12.95 -35.85
C VAL A 28 14.25 -12.87 -34.42
N ASP A 29 14.84 -13.65 -33.53
CA ASP A 29 14.62 -13.53 -32.09
C ASP A 29 15.79 -12.77 -31.48
N VAL A 30 15.49 -11.66 -30.80
CA VAL A 30 16.51 -10.83 -30.15
C VAL A 30 16.25 -10.82 -28.65
N LEU A 31 17.31 -11.12 -27.89
CA LEU A 31 17.30 -10.98 -26.43
C LEU A 31 17.87 -9.62 -26.04
N PHE A 32 17.02 -8.75 -25.52
CA PHE A 32 17.44 -7.49 -24.91
C PHE A 32 17.78 -7.72 -23.44
N THR A 33 19.02 -7.39 -23.06
CA THR A 33 19.58 -7.64 -21.72
C THR A 33 19.53 -6.41 -20.80
N ALA A 34 19.21 -5.23 -21.32
CA ALA A 34 19.07 -4.01 -20.54
C ALA A 34 17.81 -3.23 -20.94
N VAL A 35 17.32 -2.39 -20.03
CA VAL A 35 16.29 -1.39 -20.36
C VAL A 35 16.90 -0.31 -21.24
N GLY A 36 16.10 0.25 -22.14
CA GLY A 36 16.58 1.29 -23.05
C GLY A 36 15.80 1.35 -24.36
N SER A 37 16.23 2.30 -25.18
CA SER A 37 15.74 2.51 -26.54
C SER A 37 16.76 1.91 -27.50
N TYR A 38 16.33 0.97 -28.32
CA TYR A 38 17.18 0.23 -29.25
C TYR A 38 16.76 0.53 -30.68
N GLU A 39 17.70 1.02 -31.48
CA GLU A 39 17.45 1.36 -32.88
C GLU A 39 17.56 0.10 -33.74
N CYS A 40 16.42 -0.39 -34.21
CA CYS A 40 16.34 -1.58 -35.03
C CYS A 40 16.21 -1.19 -36.50
N SER A 41 16.87 -1.94 -37.37
CA SER A 41 16.68 -1.78 -38.82
C SER A 41 16.53 -3.12 -39.51
N VAL A 42 15.67 -3.16 -40.52
CA VAL A 42 15.49 -4.31 -41.40
C VAL A 42 15.72 -3.92 -42.83
N VAL A 43 16.67 -4.59 -43.48
CA VAL A 43 16.95 -4.44 -44.91
C VAL A 43 16.27 -5.59 -45.64
N VAL A 44 15.26 -5.26 -46.44
CA VAL A 44 14.51 -6.25 -47.21
C VAL A 44 15.14 -6.41 -48.60
N PHE A 45 15.47 -7.66 -48.95
CA PHE A 45 15.98 -8.01 -50.26
C PHE A 45 14.85 -8.61 -51.11
N ASP A 46 14.63 -8.03 -52.29
CA ASP A 46 13.68 -8.56 -53.25
C ASP A 46 14.40 -9.36 -54.35
N PRO A 47 14.31 -10.71 -54.32
CA PRO A 47 14.92 -11.55 -55.34
C PRO A 47 14.23 -11.43 -56.72
N THR A 48 12.97 -10.96 -56.78
CA THR A 48 12.24 -10.79 -58.05
C THR A 48 12.76 -9.62 -58.87
N LEU A 49 13.49 -8.69 -58.24
CA LEU A 49 14.10 -7.53 -58.90
C LEU A 49 15.51 -7.79 -59.46
N THR A 50 16.10 -8.97 -59.21
CA THR A 50 17.51 -9.25 -59.58
C THR A 50 17.74 -10.53 -60.36
N GLY A 51 16.71 -11.37 -60.58
CA GLY A 51 16.81 -12.54 -61.45
C GLY A 51 17.87 -13.56 -61.03
N LYS A 52 18.41 -13.46 -59.81
CA LYS A 52 19.39 -14.38 -59.24
C LYS A 52 19.00 -14.72 -57.81
N ASP A 53 18.64 -15.97 -57.62
CA ASP A 53 18.38 -16.58 -56.33
C ASP A 53 19.66 -16.61 -55.47
N PRO A 54 19.71 -15.92 -54.31
CA PRO A 54 20.87 -15.92 -53.43
C PRO A 54 21.07 -17.25 -52.69
N THR A 55 20.08 -18.16 -52.69
CA THR A 55 20.11 -19.38 -51.87
C THR A 55 20.91 -20.53 -52.51
N LEU A 56 21.49 -20.34 -53.69
CA LEU A 56 22.17 -21.40 -54.46
C LEU A 56 23.70 -21.44 -54.37
N ARG A 57 24.35 -20.71 -53.47
CA ARG A 57 25.79 -20.91 -53.21
C ARG A 57 26.11 -20.90 -51.72
N GLY A 58 26.33 -22.09 -51.18
CA GLY A 58 27.22 -22.25 -50.03
C GLY A 58 28.57 -21.64 -50.38
N GLY A 59 28.87 -20.48 -49.80
CA GLY A 59 30.04 -19.70 -50.15
C GLY A 59 30.04 -18.39 -49.40
N THR A 60 30.93 -18.31 -48.41
CA THR A 60 31.42 -17.07 -47.83
C THR A 60 31.69 -16.01 -48.90
N THR A 61 31.32 -14.76 -48.59
CA THR A 61 31.64 -13.52 -49.32
C THR A 61 31.06 -13.41 -50.74
N GLY A 62 29.77 -13.07 -50.84
CA GLY A 62 29.15 -12.58 -52.08
C GLY A 62 28.70 -11.14 -51.89
N ASN A 63 29.26 -10.22 -52.69
CA ASN A 63 29.08 -8.77 -52.60
C ASN A 63 27.61 -8.33 -52.44
N GLU A 64 27.35 -7.56 -51.37
CA GLU A 64 26.07 -6.90 -51.06
C GLU A 64 25.59 -5.92 -52.15
N GLU A 65 26.41 -5.63 -53.17
CA GLU A 65 26.15 -4.63 -54.23
C GLU A 65 25.11 -5.03 -55.30
N SER A 66 24.65 -6.28 -55.35
CA SER A 66 23.82 -6.76 -56.48
C SER A 66 22.34 -7.01 -56.20
N ALA A 67 21.87 -6.83 -54.96
CA ALA A 67 20.46 -6.95 -54.59
C ALA A 67 19.77 -5.57 -54.57
N ARG A 68 18.68 -5.37 -55.32
CA ARG A 68 17.86 -4.15 -55.13
C ARG A 68 17.17 -4.22 -53.77
N VAL A 69 17.59 -3.32 -52.88
CA VAL A 69 17.06 -3.14 -51.53
C VAL A 69 15.68 -2.47 -51.64
N ALA A 70 14.63 -3.11 -51.11
CA ALA A 70 13.30 -2.50 -51.04
C ALA A 70 13.24 -1.31 -50.05
N GLY A 71 14.30 -1.12 -49.28
CA GLY A 71 14.54 -0.01 -48.36
C GLY A 71 14.98 -0.56 -46.99
N PRO A 72 15.86 0.15 -46.26
CA PRO A 72 15.98 -0.06 -44.82
C PRO A 72 14.72 0.49 -44.14
N TYR A 73 14.03 -0.34 -43.38
CA TYR A 73 13.00 0.12 -42.46
C TYR A 73 13.62 0.23 -41.08
N SER A 74 13.67 1.43 -40.52
CA SER A 74 14.12 1.65 -39.15
C SER A 74 12.92 1.78 -38.23
N PHE A 75 13.05 1.24 -37.02
CA PHE A 75 12.06 1.37 -35.96
C PHE A 75 12.77 1.27 -34.60
N THR A 76 12.21 1.93 -33.60
CA THR A 76 12.75 1.92 -32.24
C THR A 76 12.03 0.87 -31.40
N VAL A 77 12.81 0.11 -30.62
CA VAL A 77 12.29 -0.84 -29.63
C VAL A 77 12.58 -0.30 -28.24
N GLU A 78 11.52 -0.04 -27.48
CA GLU A 78 11.60 0.39 -26.09
C GLU A 78 11.52 -0.81 -25.15
N VAL A 79 12.58 -1.05 -24.38
CA VAL A 79 12.61 -2.09 -23.35
C VAL A 79 12.46 -1.42 -22.01
N LYS A 80 11.31 -1.67 -21.37
CA LYS A 80 10.93 -1.05 -20.09
C LYS A 80 10.41 -2.11 -19.13
N TYR A 81 10.57 -1.85 -17.85
CA TYR A 81 9.85 -2.55 -16.81
C TYR A 81 8.37 -2.17 -16.85
N VAL A 82 7.50 -3.17 -16.75
CA VAL A 82 6.05 -2.99 -16.77
C VAL A 82 5.47 -3.62 -15.50
N ARG A 83 4.75 -2.83 -14.71
CA ARG A 83 3.95 -3.32 -13.59
C ARG A 83 2.61 -3.78 -14.13
N ARG A 84 2.19 -5.00 -13.77
CA ARG A 84 0.95 -5.62 -14.26
C ARG A 84 0.08 -6.03 -13.09
N GLU A 85 -1.21 -6.18 -13.34
CA GLU A 85 -2.14 -6.71 -12.34
C GLU A 85 -1.71 -8.14 -11.97
N ILE A 86 -1.59 -8.42 -10.67
CA ILE A 86 -0.96 -9.65 -10.17
C ILE A 86 -1.66 -10.95 -10.62
N ARG A 87 -2.98 -10.93 -10.81
CA ARG A 87 -3.78 -12.06 -11.29
C ARG A 87 -3.64 -12.25 -12.80
N SER A 88 -3.16 -11.25 -13.54
CA SER A 88 -2.86 -11.33 -14.98
C SER A 88 -1.45 -11.86 -15.28
N LEU A 89 -0.61 -12.03 -14.27
CA LEU A 89 0.72 -12.61 -14.42
C LEU A 89 0.64 -14.10 -14.77
N SER A 90 1.65 -14.59 -15.49
CA SER A 90 1.85 -16.03 -15.58
C SER A 90 2.21 -16.59 -14.21
N ASP A 91 1.94 -17.87 -13.96
CA ASP A 91 2.35 -18.53 -12.71
C ASP A 91 3.87 -18.40 -12.51
N GLN A 92 4.64 -18.51 -13.59
CA GLN A 92 6.10 -18.35 -13.53
C GLN A 92 6.51 -16.95 -13.05
N ASP A 93 5.92 -15.89 -13.61
CA ASP A 93 6.26 -14.51 -13.22
C ASP A 93 5.82 -14.20 -11.79
N ARG A 94 4.64 -14.69 -11.40
CA ARG A 94 4.11 -14.54 -10.03
C ARG A 94 5.01 -15.25 -9.03
N GLU A 95 5.47 -16.46 -9.34
CA GLU A 95 6.41 -17.19 -8.49
C GLU A 95 7.78 -16.50 -8.42
N MET A 96 8.29 -15.93 -9.51
CA MET A 96 9.53 -15.14 -9.47
C MET A 96 9.41 -13.94 -8.53
N PHE A 97 8.29 -13.22 -8.60
CA PHE A 97 7.98 -12.12 -7.68
C PHE A 97 7.91 -12.60 -6.22
N PHE A 98 7.09 -13.62 -5.91
CA PHE A 98 6.94 -14.14 -4.55
C PHE A 98 8.25 -14.70 -3.97
N ASN A 99 9.09 -15.34 -4.79
CA ASN A 99 10.42 -15.79 -4.37
C ASN A 99 11.32 -14.61 -3.99
N ALA A 100 11.36 -13.54 -4.80
CA ALA A 100 12.16 -12.36 -4.50
C ALA A 100 11.68 -11.62 -3.24
N VAL A 101 10.35 -11.46 -3.07
CA VAL A 101 9.78 -10.90 -1.84
C VAL A 101 10.14 -11.74 -0.62
N ALA A 102 10.04 -13.08 -0.71
CA ALA A 102 10.38 -13.97 0.40
C ALA A 102 11.86 -13.88 0.83
N VAL A 103 12.77 -13.51 -0.08
CA VAL A 103 14.17 -13.19 0.25
C VAL A 103 14.23 -11.86 1.01
N MET A 104 13.56 -10.81 0.55
CA MET A 104 13.51 -9.50 1.25
C MET A 104 12.93 -9.58 2.66
N GLN A 105 12.02 -10.51 2.90
CA GLN A 105 11.41 -10.78 4.20
C GLN A 105 12.40 -11.39 5.22
N ARG A 106 13.48 -12.04 4.77
CA ARG A 106 14.31 -12.90 5.63
C ARG A 106 15.80 -12.55 5.63
N VAL A 107 16.30 -11.89 4.59
CA VAL A 107 17.72 -11.55 4.46
C VAL A 107 17.95 -10.11 4.91
N PRO A 108 18.73 -9.85 5.98
CA PRO A 108 19.03 -8.48 6.42
C PRO A 108 19.84 -7.70 5.38
N SER A 109 19.66 -6.37 5.31
CA SER A 109 20.32 -5.51 4.30
C SER A 109 21.83 -5.72 4.21
N GLY A 110 22.54 -5.81 5.34
CA GLY A 110 24.00 -6.00 5.32
C GLY A 110 24.43 -7.31 4.64
N VAL A 111 23.68 -8.40 4.85
CA VAL A 111 23.94 -9.67 4.18
C VAL A 111 23.51 -9.60 2.71
N GLY A 112 22.31 -9.07 2.45
CA GLY A 112 21.78 -9.00 1.10
C GLY A 112 22.57 -8.09 0.18
N GLN A 113 23.19 -7.02 0.69
CA GLN A 113 24.07 -6.16 -0.12
C GLN A 113 25.38 -6.85 -0.54
N ILE A 114 25.88 -7.79 0.28
CA ILE A 114 27.04 -8.62 -0.07
C ILE A 114 26.66 -9.64 -1.17
N VAL A 115 25.45 -10.21 -1.09
CA VAL A 115 25.00 -11.30 -1.98
C VAL A 115 24.41 -10.78 -3.30
N TYR A 116 23.58 -9.74 -3.24
CA TYR A 116 22.77 -9.23 -4.35
C TYR A 116 23.25 -7.85 -4.86
N GLY A 117 24.20 -7.22 -4.17
CA GLY A 117 24.76 -5.92 -4.55
C GLY A 117 24.14 -4.73 -3.81
N SER A 118 24.74 -3.55 -4.01
CA SER A 118 24.46 -2.34 -3.22
C SER A 118 23.03 -1.81 -3.26
N ASN A 119 22.25 -2.20 -4.28
CA ASN A 119 20.86 -1.77 -4.44
C ASN A 119 19.88 -2.59 -3.59
N TYR A 120 20.34 -3.64 -2.92
CA TYR A 120 19.51 -4.45 -2.05
C TYR A 120 19.24 -3.74 -0.71
N TYR A 121 17.96 -3.67 -0.34
CA TYR A 121 17.50 -3.31 1.00
C TYR A 121 16.51 -4.37 1.49
N SER A 122 16.63 -4.81 2.75
CA SER A 122 15.66 -5.74 3.33
C SER A 122 14.34 -5.04 3.64
N LYS A 123 13.29 -5.83 3.88
CA LYS A 123 12.02 -5.33 4.40
C LYS A 123 12.22 -4.42 5.61
N ASP A 124 12.98 -4.87 6.61
CA ASP A 124 13.12 -4.12 7.87
C ASP A 124 13.77 -2.74 7.67
N TYR A 125 14.70 -2.61 6.72
CA TYR A 125 15.26 -1.30 6.37
C TYR A 125 14.18 -0.36 5.84
N ILE A 126 13.34 -0.86 4.93
CA ILE A 126 12.29 -0.07 4.30
C ILE A 126 11.16 0.22 5.31
N THR A 127 10.82 -0.74 6.18
CA THR A 127 9.91 -0.54 7.30
C THR A 127 10.42 0.51 8.28
N ARG A 128 11.71 0.51 8.61
CA ARG A 128 12.30 1.56 9.44
C ARG A 128 12.16 2.93 8.79
N LEU A 129 12.35 3.03 7.47
CA LEU A 129 12.20 4.29 6.75
C LEU A 129 10.76 4.79 6.82
N HIS A 130 9.79 3.93 6.51
CA HIS A 130 8.36 4.24 6.57
C HIS A 130 7.92 4.62 7.99
N LEU A 131 8.40 3.88 9.00
CA LEU A 131 8.15 4.17 10.40
C LEU A 131 8.79 5.48 10.85
N TYR A 132 10.00 5.79 10.38
CA TYR A 132 10.66 7.06 10.72
C TYR A 132 9.87 8.27 10.25
N TYR A 133 9.24 8.20 9.09
CA TYR A 133 8.48 9.33 8.55
C TYR A 133 7.00 9.36 8.96
N GLY A 134 6.41 8.23 9.39
CA GLY A 134 5.04 8.20 9.92
C GLY A 134 4.93 8.20 11.45
N GLY A 135 5.95 7.71 12.15
CA GLY A 135 5.96 7.37 13.57
C GLY A 135 6.54 8.43 14.51
N THR A 136 6.92 9.61 14.00
CA THR A 136 7.54 10.66 14.80
C THR A 136 6.54 11.48 15.62
N LYS A 137 7.04 12.08 16.71
CA LYS A 137 6.24 12.90 17.62
C LYS A 137 5.81 14.26 17.03
N ASN A 138 6.57 14.80 16.07
CA ASN A 138 6.30 16.13 15.52
C ASN A 138 5.15 16.17 14.51
N CYS A 139 5.08 15.21 13.59
CA CYS A 139 3.99 15.03 12.63
C CYS A 139 4.16 13.72 11.85
N ASP A 140 3.15 13.40 11.02
CA ASP A 140 3.20 12.36 10.00
C ASP A 140 3.63 12.97 8.66
N HIS A 141 4.82 12.62 8.18
CA HIS A 141 5.39 13.20 6.96
C HIS A 141 4.93 12.50 5.69
N TRP A 142 4.39 11.27 5.79
CA TRP A 142 4.15 10.39 4.64
C TRP A 142 2.69 9.99 4.43
N HIS A 143 1.80 10.17 5.40
CA HIS A 143 0.38 9.81 5.22
C HIS A 143 -0.52 11.05 5.21
N GLN A 144 -0.36 11.98 6.16
CA GLN A 144 -1.30 13.08 6.40
C GLN A 144 -0.99 14.35 5.58
N GLY A 145 -0.83 14.23 4.25
CA GLY A 145 -0.65 15.42 3.41
C GLY A 145 -0.17 15.19 1.99
N ALA A 146 0.37 16.26 1.37
CA ALA A 146 0.77 16.31 -0.03
C ALA A 146 1.82 15.28 -0.45
N GLY A 147 2.56 14.77 0.54
CA GLY A 147 3.68 13.86 0.35
C GLY A 147 3.28 12.40 0.20
N PHE A 148 2.01 12.04 0.42
CA PHE A 148 1.56 10.64 0.42
C PHE A 148 1.91 9.90 -0.87
N VAL A 149 1.39 10.39 -2.00
CA VAL A 149 1.54 9.71 -3.29
C VAL A 149 3.02 9.62 -3.68
N THR A 150 3.76 10.73 -3.61
CA THR A 150 5.17 10.77 -4.03
C THR A 150 6.09 9.94 -3.14
N SER A 151 5.83 9.91 -1.83
CA SER A 151 6.62 9.11 -0.89
C SER A 151 6.41 7.61 -1.12
N HIS A 152 5.16 7.17 -1.32
CA HIS A 152 4.85 5.76 -1.59
C HIS A 152 5.34 5.30 -2.98
N MET A 153 5.29 6.16 -4.00
CA MET A 153 5.93 5.90 -5.29
C MET A 153 7.45 5.68 -5.14
N ALA A 154 8.13 6.56 -4.39
CA ALA A 154 9.57 6.46 -4.16
C ALA A 154 9.93 5.20 -3.36
N LEU A 155 9.13 4.87 -2.34
CA LEU A 155 9.32 3.67 -1.52
C LEU A 155 9.11 2.39 -2.34
N THR A 156 8.08 2.36 -3.18
CA THR A 156 7.80 1.25 -4.09
C THR A 156 8.92 1.07 -5.11
N LEU A 157 9.47 2.17 -5.64
CA LEU A 157 10.64 2.10 -6.53
C LEU A 157 11.88 1.54 -5.82
N MET A 158 12.12 1.93 -4.57
CA MET A 158 13.22 1.38 -3.76
C MET A 158 13.04 -0.12 -3.50
N PHE A 159 11.81 -0.56 -3.22
CA PHE A 159 11.47 -1.96 -3.06
C PHE A 159 11.67 -2.73 -4.38
N GLU A 160 11.21 -2.18 -5.51
CA GLU A 160 11.38 -2.76 -6.84
C GLU A 160 12.86 -2.92 -7.22
N GLN A 161 13.70 -1.93 -6.95
CA GLN A 161 15.15 -2.02 -7.17
C GLN A 161 15.80 -3.11 -6.31
N SER A 162 15.31 -3.31 -5.09
CA SER A 162 15.77 -4.39 -4.22
C SER A 162 15.34 -5.76 -4.74
N LEU A 163 14.12 -5.89 -5.29
CA LEU A 163 13.68 -7.10 -5.99
C LEU A 163 14.54 -7.38 -7.22
N GLN A 164 14.87 -6.34 -7.98
CA GLN A 164 15.69 -6.45 -9.20
C GLN A 164 17.15 -6.82 -8.92
N ALA A 165 17.68 -6.44 -7.74
CA ALA A 165 18.97 -6.92 -7.27
C ALA A 165 18.98 -8.45 -7.04
N ILE A 166 17.83 -9.02 -6.63
CA ILE A 166 17.66 -10.47 -6.45
C ILE A 166 17.38 -11.15 -7.80
N ASN A 167 16.47 -10.58 -8.60
CA ASN A 167 16.10 -11.09 -9.91
C ASN A 167 15.76 -9.91 -10.85
N PRO A 168 16.62 -9.60 -11.85
CA PRO A 168 16.46 -8.43 -12.70
C PRO A 168 15.26 -8.49 -13.66
N ALA A 169 14.55 -9.62 -13.75
CA ALA A 169 13.32 -9.74 -14.54
C ALA A 169 12.06 -9.30 -13.77
N VAL A 170 12.15 -9.13 -12.44
CA VAL A 170 10.99 -8.87 -11.58
C VAL A 170 10.65 -7.38 -11.55
N THR A 171 9.36 -7.09 -11.56
CA THR A 171 8.76 -5.79 -11.25
C THR A 171 7.76 -5.97 -10.11
N VAL A 172 7.39 -4.88 -9.44
CA VAL A 172 6.32 -4.91 -8.45
C VAL A 172 4.98 -4.95 -9.20
N PRO A 173 4.17 -6.02 -9.11
CA PRO A 173 2.83 -6.01 -9.68
C PRO A 173 1.90 -5.14 -8.84
N TYR A 174 0.73 -4.84 -9.39
CA TYR A 174 -0.32 -4.18 -8.63
C TYR A 174 -1.47 -5.14 -8.32
N TRP A 175 -2.10 -4.95 -7.17
CA TRP A 175 -3.36 -5.59 -6.78
C TRP A 175 -4.48 -4.57 -6.95
N ASP A 176 -5.31 -4.79 -7.96
CA ASP A 176 -6.52 -4.00 -8.15
C ASP A 176 -7.60 -4.50 -7.19
N PHE A 177 -7.65 -3.88 -6.00
CA PHE A 177 -8.62 -4.21 -4.94
C PHE A 177 -10.02 -3.64 -5.20
N THR A 178 -10.17 -2.80 -6.23
CA THR A 178 -11.51 -2.36 -6.67
C THR A 178 -12.33 -3.54 -7.20
N LEU A 179 -11.67 -4.63 -7.61
CA LEU A 179 -12.31 -5.89 -7.96
C LEU A 179 -12.94 -6.57 -6.72
N GLU A 180 -12.25 -6.55 -5.57
CA GLU A 180 -12.85 -6.99 -4.30
C GLU A 180 -14.08 -6.14 -3.96
N SER A 181 -13.97 -4.81 -4.10
CA SER A 181 -15.11 -3.91 -3.86
C SER A 181 -16.30 -4.17 -4.80
N THR A 182 -16.03 -4.59 -6.04
CA THR A 182 -17.05 -4.78 -7.08
C THR A 182 -17.76 -6.13 -6.97
N PHE A 183 -17.01 -7.20 -6.67
CA PHE A 183 -17.52 -8.57 -6.77
C PHE A 183 -17.82 -9.23 -5.43
N PHE A 184 -17.46 -8.59 -4.31
CA PHE A 184 -17.68 -9.10 -2.96
C PHE A 184 -18.45 -8.08 -2.10
N GLY A 185 -19.09 -8.59 -1.06
CA GLY A 185 -19.62 -7.81 0.06
C GLY A 185 -18.57 -7.58 1.15
N SER A 186 -18.91 -6.75 2.13
CA SER A 186 -18.02 -6.49 3.28
C SER A 186 -17.77 -7.73 4.15
N SER A 187 -18.73 -8.65 4.21
CA SER A 187 -18.60 -9.90 4.97
C SER A 187 -17.69 -10.95 4.30
N ASP A 188 -17.51 -10.91 2.98
CA ASP A 188 -16.86 -12.01 2.25
C ASP A 188 -15.66 -11.61 1.37
N PHE A 189 -15.33 -10.32 1.17
CA PHE A 189 -14.16 -9.93 0.35
C PHE A 189 -12.84 -10.54 0.83
N ARG A 190 -12.71 -10.80 2.14
CA ARG A 190 -11.56 -11.46 2.78
C ARG A 190 -11.37 -12.91 2.34
N SER A 191 -12.35 -13.49 1.65
CA SER A 191 -12.28 -14.81 1.00
C SER A 191 -11.72 -14.77 -0.43
N SER A 192 -11.37 -13.58 -0.95
CA SER A 192 -10.77 -13.44 -2.28
C SER A 192 -9.54 -14.34 -2.45
N GLY A 193 -9.36 -14.87 -3.66
CA GLY A 193 -8.25 -15.78 -3.99
C GLY A 193 -6.86 -15.19 -3.77
N VAL A 194 -6.72 -13.86 -3.69
CA VAL A 194 -5.45 -13.21 -3.33
C VAL A 194 -4.99 -13.55 -1.91
N PHE A 195 -5.90 -13.97 -1.04
CA PHE A 195 -5.64 -14.38 0.34
C PHE A 195 -5.48 -15.90 0.50
N ALA A 196 -5.37 -16.65 -0.60
CA ALA A 196 -5.04 -18.07 -0.55
C ALA A 196 -3.65 -18.30 0.06
N ASP A 197 -3.43 -19.50 0.62
CA ASP A 197 -2.18 -19.88 1.28
C ASP A 197 -0.97 -19.81 0.33
N ASP A 198 -1.14 -20.12 -0.96
CA ASP A 198 -0.10 -20.02 -1.98
C ASP A 198 0.10 -18.59 -2.53
N TRP A 199 -0.70 -17.62 -2.06
CA TRP A 199 -0.61 -16.19 -2.37
C TRP A 199 -0.19 -15.40 -1.13
N PHE A 200 -0.99 -14.42 -0.68
CA PHE A 200 -0.65 -13.53 0.43
C PHE A 200 -1.03 -14.09 1.81
N GLY A 201 -1.66 -15.27 1.86
CA GLY A 201 -2.21 -15.85 3.08
C GLY A 201 -3.45 -15.11 3.60
N ALA A 202 -4.08 -15.71 4.61
CA ALA A 202 -5.37 -15.25 5.14
C ALA A 202 -5.40 -13.74 5.48
N ALA A 203 -6.47 -13.06 5.07
CA ALA A 203 -6.70 -11.64 5.37
C ALA A 203 -7.05 -11.37 6.85
N SER A 204 -7.60 -12.37 7.56
CA SER A 204 -7.90 -12.29 8.99
C SER A 204 -7.65 -13.68 9.61
N PRO A 205 -6.41 -13.95 10.04
CA PRO A 205 -6.04 -15.23 10.65
C PRO A 205 -6.72 -15.42 12.00
N ASP A 206 -7.55 -16.46 12.11
CA ASP A 206 -8.21 -16.84 13.36
C ASP A 206 -7.26 -17.67 14.25
N ASN A 207 -6.29 -16.99 14.86
CA ASN A 207 -5.40 -17.55 15.87
C ASN A 207 -4.92 -16.46 16.83
N GLY A 208 -4.44 -16.84 18.01
CA GLY A 208 -4.06 -15.88 19.06
C GLY A 208 -2.88 -14.96 18.72
N LEU A 209 -2.17 -15.17 17.60
CA LEU A 209 -1.12 -14.27 17.11
C LEU A 209 -1.63 -13.33 16.00
N HIS A 210 -2.86 -13.53 15.49
CA HIS A 210 -3.40 -12.79 14.34
C HIS A 210 -2.49 -12.83 13.10
N THR A 211 -1.70 -13.91 12.96
CA THR A 211 -0.66 -14.04 11.93
C THR A 211 -1.03 -15.14 10.94
N PRO A 212 -0.80 -14.97 9.62
CA PRO A 212 -0.95 -16.06 8.67
C PRO A 212 -0.01 -17.22 9.01
N THR A 213 -0.54 -18.44 9.12
CA THR A 213 0.21 -19.64 9.57
C THR A 213 0.52 -20.63 8.45
N LYS A 214 0.06 -20.35 7.24
CA LYS A 214 0.24 -21.20 6.05
C LYS A 214 0.82 -20.40 4.90
N GLY A 215 1.40 -21.11 3.94
CA GLY A 215 1.99 -20.49 2.77
C GLY A 215 3.42 -20.02 2.93
N ARG A 216 3.93 -19.43 1.85
CA ARG A 216 5.31 -18.90 1.75
C ARG A 216 5.60 -17.78 2.77
N PHE A 217 4.55 -17.05 3.11
CA PHE A 217 4.58 -15.89 4.00
C PHE A 217 4.03 -16.19 5.40
N ALA A 218 3.84 -17.47 5.73
CA ALA A 218 3.54 -17.88 7.08
C ALA A 218 4.59 -17.33 8.06
N TYR A 219 4.13 -16.75 9.17
CA TYR A 219 5.01 -16.18 10.20
C TYR A 219 6.04 -15.20 9.63
N ALA A 220 5.63 -14.35 8.66
CA ALA A 220 6.47 -13.27 8.16
C ALA A 220 6.94 -12.42 9.35
N PRO A 221 8.26 -12.26 9.57
CA PRO A 221 8.78 -11.69 10.81
C PRO A 221 8.60 -10.17 10.85
N ALA A 222 8.23 -9.64 12.01
CA ALA A 222 8.47 -8.24 12.36
C ALA A 222 9.80 -8.16 13.12
N MET A 223 10.63 -7.14 12.85
CA MET A 223 11.92 -7.02 13.52
C MET A 223 11.72 -6.79 15.02
N ALA A 224 12.12 -7.76 15.84
CA ALA A 224 12.28 -7.60 17.27
C ALA A 224 13.67 -7.04 17.61
N ASN A 225 13.85 -6.53 18.83
CA ASN A 225 15.10 -5.93 19.32
C ASN A 225 15.60 -4.76 18.45
N ALA A 226 14.68 -3.92 17.97
CA ALA A 226 14.94 -2.83 17.03
C ALA A 226 15.70 -1.63 17.63
N LYS A 227 16.03 -1.64 18.94
CA LYS A 227 16.61 -0.48 19.65
C LYS A 227 17.94 0.01 19.06
N GLU A 228 18.81 -0.91 18.63
CA GLU A 228 20.08 -0.55 17.98
C GLU A 228 19.92 -0.24 16.48
N PHE A 229 18.77 -0.60 15.90
CA PHE A 229 18.50 -0.48 14.47
C PHE A 229 17.70 0.79 14.12
N SER A 230 16.80 1.22 14.99
CA SER A 230 15.85 2.31 14.76
C SER A 230 15.70 3.18 16.00
N SER A 231 15.48 4.48 15.80
CA SER A 231 15.08 5.40 16.87
C SER A 231 13.60 5.31 17.21
N ILE A 232 12.82 4.61 16.38
CA ILE A 232 11.37 4.43 16.57
C ILE A 232 11.07 2.94 16.63
N TYR A 233 10.46 2.54 17.73
CA TYR A 233 10.04 1.19 18.08
C TYR A 233 9.00 1.28 19.20
N ASN A 234 8.26 0.20 19.46
CA ASN A 234 7.30 0.17 20.56
C ASN A 234 7.94 -0.29 21.87
N SER A 235 7.21 -0.31 22.99
CA SER A 235 7.75 -0.62 24.31
C SER A 235 8.45 -1.99 24.40
N TYR A 236 8.03 -2.97 23.61
CA TYR A 236 8.64 -4.30 23.54
C TYR A 236 9.94 -4.35 22.70
N GLY A 237 10.32 -3.23 22.07
CA GLY A 237 11.46 -3.16 21.17
C GLY A 237 11.18 -3.79 19.80
N VAL A 238 9.93 -3.93 19.40
CA VAL A 238 9.57 -4.33 18.03
C VAL A 238 9.59 -3.08 17.15
N LEU A 239 10.05 -3.21 15.91
CA LEU A 239 10.02 -2.15 14.89
C LEU A 239 8.55 -1.87 14.49
N ARG A 240 7.87 -1.12 15.36
CA ARG A 240 6.43 -0.83 15.37
C ARG A 240 6.20 0.58 15.90
N SER A 241 5.05 1.17 15.58
CA SER A 241 4.67 2.50 16.06
C SER A 241 4.68 2.57 17.59
N PRO A 242 5.15 3.68 18.21
CA PRO A 242 5.24 3.79 19.67
C PRO A 242 3.91 3.63 20.42
N TRP A 243 2.80 4.05 19.79
CA TRP A 243 1.45 3.93 20.34
C TRP A 243 0.79 2.56 20.09
N ASN A 244 1.51 1.62 19.45
CA ASN A 244 1.03 0.27 19.18
C ASN A 244 1.93 -0.75 19.89
N ASN A 245 1.54 -1.08 21.13
CA ASN A 245 2.26 -2.00 22.00
C ASN A 245 1.90 -3.48 21.76
N ASP A 246 1.59 -3.85 20.53
CA ASP A 246 1.57 -5.26 20.15
C ASP A 246 2.98 -5.87 20.32
N PRO A 247 3.18 -6.95 21.11
CA PRO A 247 4.46 -7.62 21.24
C PRO A 247 4.70 -8.63 20.11
N SER A 248 3.76 -8.85 19.20
CA SER A 248 3.84 -9.91 18.19
C SER A 248 5.09 -9.77 17.32
N PRO A 249 5.97 -10.81 17.26
CA PRO A 249 7.19 -10.79 16.46
C PRO A 249 6.95 -11.12 14.98
N PHE A 250 5.68 -11.10 14.56
CA PHE A 250 5.25 -11.43 13.21
C PHE A 250 4.33 -10.34 12.66
N MET A 251 4.15 -10.34 11.35
CA MET A 251 3.09 -9.60 10.68
C MET A 251 1.73 -10.11 11.15
N THR A 252 0.83 -9.18 11.42
CA THR A 252 -0.49 -9.39 12.02
C THR A 252 -1.58 -8.73 11.20
N ARG A 253 -2.74 -9.37 11.12
CA ARG A 253 -3.95 -8.91 10.41
C ARG A 253 -5.20 -9.24 11.21
N SER A 254 -6.23 -8.42 11.11
CA SER A 254 -7.50 -8.64 11.79
C SER A 254 -8.66 -8.05 10.98
N SER A 255 -9.78 -8.77 10.97
CA SER A 255 -11.06 -8.27 10.48
C SER A 255 -11.85 -7.52 11.56
N MET A 256 -11.31 -7.41 12.77
CA MET A 256 -11.98 -6.74 13.89
C MET A 256 -11.43 -5.33 14.07
N ILE A 257 -12.25 -4.41 14.55
CA ILE A 257 -11.87 -3.08 15.04
C ILE A 257 -12.55 -2.86 16.38
N TYR A 258 -11.80 -2.46 17.42
CA TYR A 258 -12.36 -2.18 18.76
C TYR A 258 -13.30 -3.28 19.32
N GLY A 259 -13.12 -4.54 18.92
CA GLY A 259 -13.95 -5.68 19.35
C GLY A 259 -15.10 -6.05 18.42
N PHE A 260 -15.36 -5.26 17.38
CA PHE A 260 -16.43 -5.49 16.42
C PHE A 260 -15.90 -5.97 15.08
N PHE A 261 -16.73 -6.70 14.34
CA PHE A 261 -16.40 -7.05 12.96
C PHE A 261 -16.41 -5.79 12.09
N ASN A 262 -15.31 -5.54 11.39
CA ASN A 262 -15.21 -4.43 10.45
C ASN A 262 -16.14 -4.70 9.25
N ASN A 263 -17.22 -3.91 9.19
CA ASN A 263 -18.29 -4.04 8.21
C ASN A 263 -18.04 -3.23 6.91
N LEU A 264 -16.84 -2.65 6.75
CA LEU A 264 -16.41 -2.02 5.51
C LEU A 264 -15.84 -3.05 4.54
N LYS A 265 -15.76 -2.63 3.28
CA LYS A 265 -15.06 -3.32 2.20
C LYS A 265 -14.03 -2.38 1.58
N PRO A 266 -13.09 -2.88 0.77
CA PRO A 266 -12.14 -2.02 0.06
C PRO A 266 -12.85 -0.97 -0.80
N SER A 267 -12.24 0.19 -0.97
CA SER A 267 -12.76 1.26 -1.83
C SER A 267 -12.95 0.78 -3.28
N GLY A 268 -13.98 1.27 -3.94
CA GLY A 268 -14.34 0.91 -5.30
C GLY A 268 -13.86 1.92 -6.33
N CYS A 269 -14.34 1.75 -7.56
CA CYS A 269 -13.99 2.67 -8.64
C CYS A 269 -14.61 4.06 -8.50
N PHE A 270 -15.66 4.22 -7.67
CA PHE A 270 -16.26 5.51 -7.41
C PHE A 270 -15.25 6.46 -6.75
N GLU A 271 -14.56 6.01 -5.71
CA GLU A 271 -13.60 6.81 -4.94
C GLU A 271 -12.39 7.20 -5.80
N TYR A 272 -11.89 6.28 -6.63
CA TYR A 272 -10.84 6.59 -7.61
C TYR A 272 -11.31 7.60 -8.68
N SER A 273 -12.53 7.46 -9.20
CA SER A 273 -13.09 8.43 -10.15
C SER A 273 -13.24 9.81 -9.53
N HIS A 274 -13.63 9.86 -8.24
CA HIS A 274 -13.75 11.08 -7.47
C HIS A 274 -12.38 11.74 -7.23
N ALA A 275 -11.33 10.95 -6.99
CA ALA A 275 -9.97 11.49 -6.91
C ALA A 275 -9.57 12.17 -8.23
N LEU A 276 -9.80 11.50 -9.37
CA LEU A 276 -9.34 11.93 -10.70
C LEU A 276 -10.01 13.21 -11.24
N VAL A 277 -11.19 13.59 -10.74
CA VAL A 277 -11.84 14.84 -11.18
C VAL A 277 -11.20 16.09 -10.56
N ASN A 278 -10.44 15.95 -9.47
CA ASN A 278 -9.75 17.05 -8.82
C ASN A 278 -8.64 17.63 -9.72
N GLN A 279 -8.62 18.96 -9.83
CA GLN A 279 -7.70 19.68 -10.73
C GLN A 279 -6.41 20.13 -10.04
N ASP A 280 -6.36 20.11 -8.71
CA ASP A 280 -5.18 20.47 -7.92
C ASP A 280 -4.58 19.24 -7.22
N TRP A 281 -3.26 19.28 -7.04
CA TRP A 281 -2.50 18.17 -6.44
C TRP A 281 -2.96 17.85 -5.02
N MET A 282 -3.38 18.87 -4.25
CA MET A 282 -3.71 18.68 -2.85
C MET A 282 -5.01 17.90 -2.69
N SER A 283 -6.08 18.35 -3.34
CA SER A 283 -7.36 17.64 -3.32
C SER A 283 -7.23 16.23 -3.90
N PHE A 284 -6.49 16.07 -5.01
CA PHE A 284 -6.19 14.77 -5.61
C PHE A 284 -5.47 13.82 -4.64
N SER A 285 -4.33 14.24 -4.09
CA SER A 285 -3.53 13.42 -3.16
C SER A 285 -4.28 13.09 -1.88
N LYS A 286 -5.15 14.01 -1.42
CA LYS A 286 -5.93 13.83 -0.20
C LYS A 286 -6.99 12.74 -0.35
N VAL A 287 -7.76 12.76 -1.45
CA VAL A 287 -8.74 11.71 -1.76
C VAL A 287 -8.05 10.37 -2.01
N LEU A 288 -6.89 10.38 -2.68
CA LEU A 288 -6.10 9.16 -2.89
C LEU A 288 -5.54 8.56 -1.60
N ASN A 289 -5.18 9.37 -0.60
CA ASN A 289 -4.71 8.87 0.69
C ASN A 289 -5.84 8.28 1.53
N ALA A 290 -6.96 9.00 1.60
CA ALA A 290 -8.11 8.64 2.41
C ALA A 290 -9.08 7.72 1.64
N ALA A 291 -10.16 8.27 1.09
CA ALA A 291 -11.30 7.53 0.56
C ALA A 291 -10.95 6.42 -0.46
N ALA A 292 -9.98 6.62 -1.36
CA ALA A 292 -9.69 5.64 -2.42
C ALA A 292 -8.80 4.47 -1.97
N HIS A 293 -8.14 4.59 -0.82
CA HIS A 293 -7.03 3.74 -0.41
C HIS A 293 -7.16 3.30 1.04
N GLY A 294 -7.36 4.23 1.98
CA GLY A 294 -7.26 4.00 3.41
C GLY A 294 -8.13 2.86 3.96
N HIS A 295 -9.31 2.62 3.39
CA HIS A 295 -10.20 1.53 3.84
C HIS A 295 -9.55 0.15 3.78
N ILE A 296 -8.63 -0.10 2.83
CA ILE A 296 -7.96 -1.40 2.72
C ILE A 296 -6.96 -1.65 3.85
N HIS A 297 -6.34 -0.58 4.36
CA HIS A 297 -5.43 -0.62 5.49
C HIS A 297 -6.21 -1.03 6.73
N GLU A 298 -7.38 -0.42 6.94
CA GLU A 298 -8.28 -0.71 8.05
C GLU A 298 -8.84 -2.13 8.02
N THR A 299 -9.40 -2.50 6.88
CA THR A 299 -10.14 -3.75 6.74
C THR A 299 -9.26 -5.00 6.79
N MET A 300 -7.94 -4.87 6.59
CA MET A 300 -6.96 -5.95 6.76
C MET A 300 -6.11 -5.83 8.02
N GLY A 301 -5.82 -4.60 8.46
CA GLY A 301 -5.03 -4.37 9.67
C GLY A 301 -5.86 -4.63 10.91
N GLY A 302 -7.00 -3.96 11.03
CA GLY A 302 -7.87 -4.05 12.19
C GLY A 302 -7.15 -3.75 13.50
N SER A 303 -7.81 -4.10 14.60
CA SER A 303 -7.28 -3.98 15.95
C SER A 303 -7.92 -5.00 16.89
N TRP A 304 -7.23 -5.30 18.01
CA TRP A 304 -7.71 -6.20 19.07
C TRP A 304 -7.09 -5.83 20.43
N ASN A 305 -7.47 -6.52 21.51
CA ASN A 305 -6.96 -6.28 22.86
C ASN A 305 -7.15 -4.81 23.34
N HIS A 306 -8.40 -4.35 23.36
CA HIS A 306 -8.77 -3.04 23.91
C HIS A 306 -9.78 -3.28 25.02
N TYR A 307 -9.81 -2.41 26.03
CA TYR A 307 -10.78 -2.50 27.13
C TYR A 307 -12.23 -2.51 26.63
N PHE A 308 -12.55 -1.65 25.67
CA PHE A 308 -13.89 -1.56 25.10
C PHE A 308 -14.34 -2.86 24.41
N GLY A 309 -13.46 -3.56 23.70
CA GLY A 309 -13.82 -4.82 23.05
C GLY A 309 -14.17 -5.92 24.06
N HIS A 310 -13.53 -5.90 25.23
CA HIS A 310 -13.89 -6.79 26.34
C HIS A 310 -15.25 -6.42 26.92
N GLU A 311 -15.49 -5.14 27.22
CA GLU A 311 -16.76 -4.64 27.76
C GLU A 311 -17.94 -4.88 26.79
N ALA A 312 -17.77 -4.55 25.51
CA ALA A 312 -18.78 -4.77 24.46
C ALA A 312 -19.11 -6.26 24.27
N SER A 313 -18.12 -7.15 24.40
CA SER A 313 -18.35 -8.61 24.31
C SER A 313 -19.18 -9.16 25.47
N GLU A 314 -19.22 -8.45 26.61
CA GLU A 314 -20.00 -8.83 27.79
C GLU A 314 -21.44 -8.28 27.76
N LEU A 315 -21.73 -7.29 26.92
CA LEU A 315 -23.02 -6.58 26.92
C LEU A 315 -24.11 -7.28 26.08
N ASP A 316 -23.81 -8.28 25.24
CA ASP A 316 -24.77 -8.96 24.33
C ASP A 316 -25.66 -7.98 23.55
N GLU A 317 -25.19 -6.72 23.39
CA GLU A 317 -25.89 -5.66 22.71
C GLU A 317 -25.67 -5.81 21.21
N GLU A 318 -26.78 -5.76 20.47
CA GLU A 318 -26.80 -5.69 19.02
C GLU A 318 -25.85 -4.58 18.56
N GLN A 319 -25.02 -4.85 17.54
CA GLN A 319 -24.06 -3.87 17.02
C GLN A 319 -24.78 -2.55 16.71
N ASP A 320 -24.57 -1.53 17.53
CA ASP A 320 -25.11 -0.20 17.25
C ASP A 320 -24.33 0.39 16.08
N ASP A 321 -25.02 0.68 14.98
CA ASP A 321 -24.44 1.28 13.77
C ASP A 321 -23.66 2.57 14.07
N SER A 322 -24.04 3.32 15.12
CA SER A 322 -23.33 4.52 15.56
C SER A 322 -21.97 4.21 16.20
N VAL A 323 -21.87 3.14 16.99
CA VAL A 323 -20.62 2.67 17.60
C VAL A 323 -19.66 2.18 16.53
N MET A 324 -20.16 1.47 15.52
CA MET A 324 -19.35 1.05 14.38
C MET A 324 -18.83 2.23 13.57
N THR A 325 -19.70 3.19 13.24
CA THR A 325 -19.30 4.42 12.53
C THR A 325 -18.17 5.13 13.28
N PHE A 326 -18.28 5.20 14.60
CA PHE A 326 -17.27 5.82 15.44
C PHE A 326 -15.97 5.03 15.54
N ALA A 327 -16.04 3.70 15.64
CA ALA A 327 -14.88 2.83 15.63
C ALA A 327 -14.10 2.96 14.31
N HIS A 328 -14.81 3.06 13.18
CA HIS A 328 -14.21 3.37 11.88
C HIS A 328 -13.51 4.72 11.91
N GLU A 329 -14.19 5.78 12.35
CA GLU A 329 -13.60 7.13 12.33
C GLU A 329 -12.35 7.27 13.22
N ILE A 330 -12.33 6.60 14.38
CA ILE A 330 -11.17 6.62 15.29
C ILE A 330 -10.01 5.79 14.74
N GLN A 331 -10.34 4.63 14.17
CA GLN A 331 -9.35 3.76 13.59
C GLN A 331 -8.87 4.39 12.28
N ALA A 332 -9.70 4.51 11.25
CA ALA A 332 -9.42 5.12 9.95
C ALA A 332 -10.45 6.22 9.61
N SER A 333 -10.14 7.49 9.86
CA SER A 333 -11.09 8.56 9.52
C SER A 333 -11.35 8.63 8.01
N ASP A 334 -12.63 8.48 7.63
CA ASP A 334 -13.06 8.51 6.24
C ASP A 334 -13.43 9.94 5.86
N SER A 335 -12.77 10.45 4.83
CA SER A 335 -13.02 11.78 4.28
C SER A 335 -14.04 11.80 3.14
N SER A 336 -14.78 10.71 2.91
CA SER A 336 -15.58 10.53 1.69
C SER A 336 -16.97 11.16 1.73
N ASN A 337 -17.51 11.54 2.90
CA ASN A 337 -18.86 12.09 2.94
C ASN A 337 -18.91 13.58 2.59
N ASN A 338 -19.47 13.83 1.39
CA ASN A 338 -19.91 15.14 0.87
C ASN A 338 -18.83 16.10 0.32
N GLY A 339 -17.73 15.55 -0.24
CA GLY A 339 -16.79 16.32 -1.08
C GLY A 339 -15.87 17.30 -0.34
N ASN A 340 -16.04 17.47 0.96
CA ASN A 340 -15.10 18.17 1.82
C ASN A 340 -14.13 17.16 2.43
N ALA A 341 -13.09 16.82 1.69
CA ALA A 341 -12.05 15.95 2.21
C ALA A 341 -11.43 16.60 3.46
N VAL A 342 -11.50 15.96 4.62
CA VAL A 342 -10.63 16.13 5.79
C VAL A 342 -9.41 15.19 5.59
N PRO A 343 -8.18 15.48 6.08
CA PRO A 343 -7.09 14.53 5.87
C PRO A 343 -7.48 13.18 6.48
N GLY A 344 -7.25 12.06 5.81
CA GLY A 344 -7.49 10.74 6.41
C GLY A 344 -6.43 10.46 7.46
N TYR A 345 -6.85 10.14 8.68
CA TYR A 345 -5.95 9.83 9.80
C TYR A 345 -6.07 8.36 10.16
N GLU A 346 -4.95 7.65 10.07
CA GLU A 346 -4.84 6.29 10.62
C GLU A 346 -4.46 6.36 12.11
N ALA A 347 -5.21 5.64 12.93
CA ALA A 347 -5.06 5.44 14.37
C ALA A 347 -5.00 6.77 15.14
N LEU A 348 -6.14 7.44 15.31
CA LEU A 348 -6.24 8.75 15.97
C LEU A 348 -5.62 8.82 17.38
N SER A 349 -5.45 7.67 18.05
CA SER A 349 -4.72 7.56 19.31
C SER A 349 -3.29 8.12 19.22
N LYS A 350 -2.69 8.14 18.02
CA LYS A 350 -1.38 8.76 17.77
C LYS A 350 -1.37 10.26 18.02
N GLU A 351 -2.48 10.97 17.80
CA GLU A 351 -2.56 12.41 18.02
C GLU A 351 -2.56 12.74 19.53
N LEU A 352 -3.20 11.90 20.35
CA LEU A 352 -3.05 11.97 21.82
C LEU A 352 -1.61 11.69 22.25
N TRP A 353 -0.95 10.69 21.64
CA TRP A 353 0.45 10.37 21.96
C TRP A 353 1.41 11.50 21.57
N ARG A 354 1.22 12.10 20.40
CA ARG A 354 2.00 13.25 19.93
C ARG A 354 1.86 14.45 20.86
N SER A 355 0.64 14.70 21.31
CA SER A 355 0.29 15.81 22.21
C SER A 355 0.66 15.54 23.67
N GLY A 356 1.09 14.30 24.00
CA GLY A 356 1.51 13.91 25.34
C GLY A 356 0.36 13.58 26.30
N PHE A 357 -0.86 13.43 25.78
CA PHE A 357 -2.01 12.97 26.58
C PHE A 357 -2.10 11.45 26.68
N LEU A 358 -1.54 10.72 25.70
CA LEU A 358 -1.36 9.27 25.75
C LEU A 358 0.10 8.95 26.03
N ASP A 359 0.35 8.18 27.09
CA ASP A 359 1.68 7.70 27.45
C ASP A 359 1.79 6.19 27.22
N CYS A 360 2.95 5.74 26.77
CA CYS A 360 3.26 4.33 26.55
C CYS A 360 4.53 3.98 27.31
N PRO A 361 4.61 2.80 27.95
CA PRO A 361 5.81 2.40 28.69
C PRO A 361 7.11 2.55 27.88
N ASP A 362 8.21 2.97 28.50
CA ASP A 362 9.48 3.11 27.76
C ASP A 362 10.08 1.76 27.33
N THR A 363 9.87 0.71 28.13
CA THR A 363 10.41 -0.63 27.87
C THR A 363 9.59 -1.70 28.58
N CYS A 364 9.33 -2.79 27.86
CA CYS A 364 8.73 -4.00 28.38
C CYS A 364 9.52 -5.22 27.93
N SER A 365 9.49 -6.28 28.74
CA SER A 365 10.02 -7.57 28.32
C SER A 365 8.98 -8.30 27.46
N MET A 366 9.44 -9.17 26.54
CA MET A 366 8.54 -9.91 25.63
C MET A 366 7.57 -10.86 26.33
N ASP A 367 7.82 -11.21 27.59
CA ASP A 367 6.96 -12.04 28.45
C ASP A 367 6.01 -11.22 29.34
N THR A 368 6.11 -9.88 29.32
CA THR A 368 5.16 -9.00 30.00
C THR A 368 3.79 -9.15 29.33
N PRO A 369 2.70 -9.42 30.08
CA PRO A 369 1.35 -9.42 29.53
C PRO A 369 0.99 -8.07 28.91
N TRP A 370 0.21 -8.07 27.82
CA TRP A 370 -0.12 -6.84 27.12
C TRP A 370 -0.85 -5.83 28.02
N GLN A 371 -1.67 -6.31 28.96
CA GLN A 371 -2.40 -5.47 29.91
C GLN A 371 -1.46 -4.67 30.81
N ASP A 372 -0.30 -5.21 31.13
CA ASP A 372 0.71 -4.57 31.99
C ASP A 372 1.65 -3.65 31.19
N CYS A 373 1.59 -3.70 29.86
CA CYS A 373 2.42 -2.91 28.96
C CYS A 373 1.61 -2.37 27.76
N GLN A 374 0.58 -1.59 28.08
CA GLN A 374 -0.23 -0.89 27.10
C GLN A 374 -0.05 0.62 27.24
N CYS A 375 -0.40 1.34 26.18
CA CYS A 375 -0.53 2.77 26.24
C CYS A 375 -1.81 3.15 27.00
N GLN A 376 -1.75 4.22 27.78
CA GLN A 376 -2.88 4.75 28.51
C GLN A 376 -2.80 6.27 28.61
N CYS A 377 -3.93 6.92 28.81
CA CYS A 377 -3.93 8.37 29.01
C CYS A 377 -3.23 8.76 30.31
N ASP A 378 -2.39 9.80 30.25
CA ASP A 378 -1.69 10.34 31.41
C ASP A 378 -2.59 11.35 32.14
N ALA A 379 -3.11 10.94 33.30
CA ALA A 379 -3.93 11.79 34.17
C ALA A 379 -3.21 13.09 34.59
N GLY A 380 -1.88 13.06 34.74
CA GLY A 380 -1.07 14.24 35.04
C GLY A 380 -1.02 15.23 33.89
N ALA A 381 -0.86 14.74 32.65
CA ALA A 381 -0.90 15.56 31.44
C ALA A 381 -2.29 16.17 31.19
N ILE A 382 -3.36 15.39 31.42
CA ILE A 382 -4.74 15.85 31.29
C ILE A 382 -5.05 16.96 32.30
N GLY A 383 -4.72 16.74 33.57
CA GLY A 383 -4.96 17.71 34.64
C GLY A 383 -6.45 18.00 34.85
N SER A 384 -6.85 19.28 34.82
CA SER A 384 -8.23 19.72 35.03
C SER A 384 -9.04 19.90 33.75
N ARG A 385 -8.50 19.48 32.59
CA ARG A 385 -9.17 19.65 31.30
C ARG A 385 -10.34 18.69 31.15
N SER A 386 -11.38 19.13 30.46
CA SER A 386 -12.46 18.23 30.02
C SER A 386 -12.00 17.38 28.83
N ALA A 387 -12.74 16.31 28.53
CA ALA A 387 -12.47 15.49 27.35
C ALA A 387 -12.53 16.31 26.05
N ALA A 388 -13.51 17.20 25.90
CA ALA A 388 -13.62 18.11 24.75
C ALA A 388 -12.36 18.97 24.57
N GLN A 389 -11.82 19.52 25.67
CA GLN A 389 -10.59 20.32 25.64
C GLN A 389 -9.37 19.48 25.24
N VAL A 390 -9.22 18.28 25.81
CA VAL A 390 -8.12 17.38 25.45
C VAL A 390 -8.16 17.01 23.97
N LEU A 391 -9.32 16.62 23.46
CA LEU A 391 -9.52 16.21 22.07
C LEU A 391 -9.28 17.37 21.09
N LYS A 392 -9.64 18.60 21.48
CA LYS A 392 -9.33 19.80 20.69
C LYS A 392 -7.84 20.12 20.73
N GLU A 393 -7.24 20.20 21.92
CA GLU A 393 -5.82 20.49 22.10
C GLU A 393 -4.92 19.47 21.40
N SER A 394 -5.37 18.22 21.30
CA SER A 394 -4.63 17.16 20.61
C SER A 394 -4.80 17.13 19.10
N GLY A 395 -5.69 17.94 18.52
CA GLY A 395 -6.03 17.90 17.09
C GLY A 395 -6.90 16.71 16.66
N VAL A 396 -7.48 15.97 17.60
CA VAL A 396 -8.37 14.84 17.28
C VAL A 396 -9.67 15.34 16.65
N LEU A 397 -10.24 16.42 17.18
CA LEU A 397 -11.48 16.99 16.63
C LEU A 397 -11.31 17.59 15.23
N ASP A 398 -10.08 17.95 14.84
CA ASP A 398 -9.77 18.43 13.49
C ASP A 398 -9.71 17.27 12.46
N SER A 399 -9.76 16.03 12.96
CA SER A 399 -9.41 14.81 12.23
C SER A 399 -10.54 13.78 12.16
N VAL A 400 -11.58 13.95 12.97
CA VAL A 400 -12.71 13.01 13.11
C VAL A 400 -13.96 13.56 12.40
N SER A 401 -14.69 12.70 11.70
CA SER A 401 -16.03 13.02 11.20
C SER A 401 -17.08 12.55 12.22
N TYR A 402 -18.07 13.38 12.53
CA TYR A 402 -19.17 12.99 13.42
C TYR A 402 -20.51 13.60 12.97
N TYR A 403 -21.60 12.94 13.34
CA TYR A 403 -22.95 13.30 12.91
C TYR A 403 -23.78 13.82 14.08
N ASP A 404 -24.59 14.84 13.81
CA ASP A 404 -25.55 15.36 14.76
C ASP A 404 -26.70 14.38 15.01
N SER A 405 -27.59 14.72 15.96
CA SER A 405 -28.74 13.87 16.31
C SER A 405 -29.74 13.66 15.17
N THR A 406 -29.62 14.44 14.08
CA THR A 406 -30.47 14.35 12.87
C THR A 406 -29.80 13.57 11.74
N GLY A 407 -28.55 13.14 11.94
CA GLY A 407 -27.74 12.43 10.94
C GLY A 407 -27.02 13.37 9.97
N GLU A 408 -26.95 14.67 10.25
CA GLU A 408 -26.17 15.62 9.44
C GLU A 408 -24.74 15.71 9.96
N LEU A 409 -23.76 15.82 9.05
CA LEU A 409 -22.36 15.92 9.41
C LEU A 409 -22.10 17.23 10.18
N ILE A 410 -21.45 17.13 11.34
CA ILE A 410 -21.01 18.29 12.12
C ILE A 410 -19.88 18.98 11.35
N SER A 411 -20.12 20.21 10.92
CA SER A 411 -19.20 20.96 10.06
C SER A 411 -18.02 21.59 10.80
N SER A 412 -18.14 21.77 12.12
CA SER A 412 -17.12 22.33 13.00
C SER A 412 -17.37 21.88 14.45
N PHE A 413 -16.31 21.54 15.17
CA PHE A 413 -16.32 21.35 16.62
C PHE A 413 -15.92 22.62 17.38
N GLU A 414 -15.80 23.74 16.67
CA GLU A 414 -15.41 25.04 17.22
C GLU A 414 -16.54 26.08 17.07
N ASP A 415 -16.59 26.98 18.05
CA ASP A 415 -17.41 28.18 17.99
C ASP A 415 -16.76 29.28 17.11
N GLU A 416 -17.41 30.45 17.01
CA GLU A 416 -16.91 31.58 16.21
C GLU A 416 -15.55 32.15 16.71
N ASN A 417 -15.15 31.83 17.94
CA ASN A 417 -13.90 32.27 18.55
C ASN A 417 -12.76 31.23 18.40
N GLY A 418 -13.07 30.04 17.87
CA GLY A 418 -12.15 28.91 17.79
C GLY A 418 -12.08 28.08 19.08
N ASP A 419 -12.99 28.30 20.02
CA ASP A 419 -13.09 27.50 21.25
C ASP A 419 -13.93 26.25 21.01
N VAL A 420 -13.64 25.16 21.73
CA VAL A 420 -14.36 23.90 21.56
C VAL A 420 -15.84 24.02 21.92
N LEU A 421 -16.71 23.45 21.08
CA LEU A 421 -18.14 23.32 21.35
C LEU A 421 -18.38 22.28 22.44
N PHE A 422 -18.74 22.72 23.64
CA PHE A 422 -19.13 21.81 24.73
C PHE A 422 -20.49 21.13 24.49
N THR A 423 -21.35 21.76 23.68
CA THR A 423 -22.64 21.21 23.26
C THR A 423 -22.63 21.04 21.76
N LEU A 424 -22.68 19.79 21.30
CA LEU A 424 -22.75 19.44 19.89
C LEU A 424 -24.12 19.82 19.31
N PRO A 425 -24.19 20.25 18.04
CA PRO A 425 -25.46 20.46 17.36
C PRO A 425 -26.39 19.24 17.49
N GLY A 426 -27.66 19.47 17.78
CA GLY A 426 -28.67 18.40 17.94
C GLY A 426 -28.65 17.65 19.27
N TYR A 427 -27.57 17.74 20.06
CA TYR A 427 -27.45 17.04 21.35
C TYR A 427 -27.62 17.99 22.54
N SER A 428 -28.00 17.43 23.69
CA SER A 428 -27.91 18.13 24.98
C SER A 428 -26.45 18.24 25.46
N GLU A 429 -26.20 19.08 26.46
CA GLU A 429 -24.87 19.24 27.09
C GLU A 429 -24.40 17.93 27.75
N GLU A 430 -25.32 17.19 28.36
CA GLU A 430 -25.02 15.89 29.00
C GLU A 430 -24.64 14.84 27.95
N GLU A 431 -25.43 14.71 26.88
CA GLU A 431 -25.13 13.80 25.76
C GLU A 431 -23.80 14.16 25.09
N SER A 432 -23.57 15.45 24.83
CA SER A 432 -22.31 15.93 24.22
C SER A 432 -21.11 15.60 25.10
N THR A 433 -21.24 15.80 26.42
CA THR A 433 -20.20 15.45 27.39
C THR A 433 -19.90 13.95 27.37
N GLN A 434 -20.94 13.10 27.32
CA GLN A 434 -20.78 11.66 27.23
C GLN A 434 -20.09 11.25 25.92
N ILE A 435 -20.47 11.83 24.78
CA ILE A 435 -19.84 11.57 23.47
C ILE A 435 -18.34 11.88 23.52
N TYR A 436 -17.95 13.06 24.03
CA TYR A 436 -16.53 13.41 24.17
C TYR A 436 -15.79 12.49 25.13
N GLN A 437 -16.42 12.08 26.24
CA GLN A 437 -15.81 11.15 27.19
C GLN A 437 -15.59 9.77 26.57
N GLN A 438 -16.55 9.25 25.81
CA GLN A 438 -16.42 7.98 25.10
C GLN A 438 -15.35 8.03 24.01
N LEU A 439 -15.29 9.13 23.24
CA LEU A 439 -14.22 9.37 22.26
C LEU A 439 -12.85 9.27 22.90
N MET A 440 -12.66 10.03 23.98
CA MET A 440 -11.40 10.04 24.72
C MET A 440 -11.10 8.66 25.30
N TYR A 441 -12.08 7.97 25.89
CA TYR A 441 -11.92 6.65 26.48
C TYR A 441 -11.39 5.62 25.47
N LEU A 442 -11.96 5.56 24.26
CA LEU A 442 -11.50 4.65 23.20
C LEU A 442 -10.07 4.96 22.74
N LEU A 443 -9.74 6.25 22.60
CA LEU A 443 -8.41 6.71 22.19
C LEU A 443 -7.34 6.51 23.28
N CYS A 444 -7.76 6.50 24.55
CA CYS A 444 -6.88 6.22 25.68
C CYS A 444 -6.46 4.75 25.77
N SER A 445 -7.09 3.85 25.00
CA SER A 445 -6.76 2.42 24.96
C SER A 445 -6.67 1.94 23.51
N PRO A 446 -5.59 2.29 22.77
CA PRO A 446 -5.42 1.89 21.37
C PRO A 446 -5.32 0.38 21.16
N GLY A 447 -5.09 -0.39 22.24
CA GLY A 447 -4.90 -1.83 22.17
C GLY A 447 -3.75 -2.24 21.26
N HIS A 448 -3.96 -3.34 20.52
CA HIS A 448 -3.07 -3.80 19.47
C HIS A 448 -3.66 -3.47 18.11
N ILE A 449 -2.81 -2.96 17.24
CA ILE A 449 -3.22 -2.55 15.90
C ILE A 449 -2.47 -3.39 14.88
N GLY A 450 -3.20 -3.96 13.91
CA GLY A 450 -2.58 -4.83 12.93
C GLY A 450 -1.63 -4.12 11.99
N THR A 451 -0.79 -4.93 11.36
CA THR A 451 0.38 -4.45 10.63
C THR A 451 -0.02 -3.52 9.49
N MET A 452 -1.03 -3.91 8.69
CA MET A 452 -1.50 -3.11 7.56
C MET A 452 -2.02 -1.73 7.94
N PHE A 453 -2.32 -1.44 9.20
CA PHE A 453 -3.04 -0.23 9.57
C PHE A 453 -2.17 1.02 9.85
N GLN A 454 -0.85 0.88 9.91
CA GLN A 454 -0.01 1.96 10.47
C GLN A 454 1.26 2.19 9.67
N ALA A 455 2.12 3.06 10.19
CA ALA A 455 3.49 3.30 9.72
C ALA A 455 4.38 2.03 9.66
N THR A 456 3.87 0.85 9.98
CA THR A 456 4.55 -0.45 9.78
C THR A 456 3.86 -1.38 8.79
N SER A 457 2.91 -0.87 8.01
CA SER A 457 2.18 -1.59 6.94
C SER A 457 3.09 -2.26 5.92
N THR A 458 4.27 -1.68 5.65
CA THR A 458 5.36 -2.29 4.87
C THR A 458 5.82 -3.68 5.34
N ASN A 459 5.55 -4.07 6.60
CA ASN A 459 5.82 -5.42 7.08
C ASN A 459 4.91 -6.46 6.40
N ASP A 460 3.73 -6.04 5.96
CA ASP A 460 2.81 -6.87 5.20
C ASP A 460 3.19 -6.89 3.71
N ILE A 461 3.10 -8.05 3.08
CA ILE A 461 3.40 -8.23 1.67
C ILE A 461 2.36 -7.53 0.79
N THR A 462 1.10 -7.47 1.22
CA THR A 462 0.03 -6.84 0.43
C THR A 462 0.27 -5.35 0.25
N PHE A 463 0.96 -4.68 1.19
CA PHE A 463 1.36 -3.27 1.07
C PHE A 463 2.06 -2.97 -0.26
N TRP A 464 2.99 -3.84 -0.68
CA TRP A 464 3.84 -3.59 -1.84
C TRP A 464 3.09 -3.67 -3.16
N VAL A 465 2.05 -4.50 -3.24
CA VAL A 465 1.22 -4.62 -4.44
C VAL A 465 0.04 -3.65 -4.42
N LEU A 466 -0.27 -3.08 -3.26
CA LEU A 466 -1.37 -2.14 -3.08
C LEU A 466 -1.06 -0.75 -3.64
N HIS A 467 0.07 -0.17 -3.24
CA HIS A 467 0.45 1.21 -3.57
C HIS A 467 0.68 1.48 -5.06
N PRO A 468 1.20 0.53 -5.87
CA PRO A 468 1.19 0.66 -7.32
C PRO A 468 -0.19 0.98 -7.93
N SER A 469 -1.29 0.60 -7.28
CA SER A 469 -2.66 0.96 -7.72
C SER A 469 -2.98 2.44 -7.53
N VAL A 470 -2.25 3.15 -6.66
CA VAL A 470 -2.29 4.61 -6.49
C VAL A 470 -1.33 5.26 -7.50
N ASP A 471 -0.10 4.73 -7.63
CA ASP A 471 0.93 5.23 -8.57
C ASP A 471 0.40 5.38 -10.00
N ARG A 472 -0.34 4.38 -10.47
CA ARG A 472 -0.90 4.35 -11.83
C ARG A 472 -1.78 5.57 -12.11
N CYS A 473 -2.56 6.00 -11.13
CA CYS A 473 -3.48 7.13 -11.25
C CYS A 473 -2.79 8.49 -11.22
N ALA A 474 -1.57 8.55 -10.70
CA ALA A 474 -0.75 9.75 -10.76
C ALA A 474 -0.05 9.93 -12.12
N SER A 475 0.03 8.89 -12.96
CA SER A 475 0.67 8.95 -14.28
C SER A 475 -0.24 9.62 -15.35
N ASP A 476 0.32 10.55 -16.11
CA ASP A 476 -0.42 11.41 -17.07
C ASP A 476 -1.16 10.64 -18.18
N ASP A 477 -0.69 9.44 -18.54
CA ASP A 477 -1.28 8.62 -19.61
C ASP A 477 -2.57 7.88 -19.14
N GLU A 478 -2.72 7.63 -17.83
CA GLU A 478 -3.86 6.87 -17.28
C GLU A 478 -5.01 7.71 -16.73
N ARG A 479 -4.81 9.04 -16.50
CA ARG A 479 -5.89 9.95 -16.06
C ARG A 479 -7.12 9.94 -16.98
N ARG A 480 -6.99 9.43 -18.21
CA ARG A 480 -8.06 9.43 -19.21
C ARG A 480 -8.64 8.06 -19.56
N SER A 481 -8.11 6.92 -19.09
CA SER A 481 -8.63 5.63 -19.58
C SER A 481 -8.45 4.35 -18.73
N SER A 482 -7.71 4.32 -17.62
CA SER A 482 -7.22 3.01 -17.10
C SER A 482 -7.13 2.79 -15.59
N CYS A 483 -7.39 3.81 -14.74
CA CYS A 483 -7.39 3.65 -13.28
C CYS A 483 -8.40 2.64 -12.73
N CYS A 484 -9.36 2.20 -13.53
CA CYS A 484 -10.13 1.00 -13.26
C CYS A 484 -10.26 0.29 -14.60
N TRP A 485 -9.37 -0.68 -14.86
CA TRP A 485 -9.34 -1.43 -16.13
C TRP A 485 -10.71 -2.06 -16.46
N TRP A 486 -11.49 -2.37 -15.43
CA TRP A 486 -12.86 -2.87 -15.56
C TRP A 486 -13.90 -1.76 -15.84
N CYS A 487 -13.74 -0.55 -15.32
CA CYS A 487 -14.74 0.51 -15.47
C CYS A 487 -14.65 1.30 -16.76
N SER A 488 -13.48 1.37 -17.41
CA SER A 488 -13.40 2.01 -18.75
C SER A 488 -14.00 1.15 -19.88
N SER A 489 -14.44 -0.07 -19.56
CA SER A 489 -15.05 -1.02 -20.51
C SER A 489 -16.59 -1.11 -20.43
N ARG A 490 -17.26 -0.25 -19.64
CA ARG A 490 -18.72 -0.17 -19.56
C ARG A 490 -19.26 1.23 -19.74
#